data_AF-A0AAE6TU19-F1
#
_entry.id   AF-A0AAE6TU19-F1
#
_cell.length_a   1.000
_cell.length_b   1.000
_cell.length_c   1.000
_cell.angle_alpha   90.00
_cell.angle_beta   90.00
_cell.angle_gamma   90.00
#
_symmetry.space_group_name_H-M   'P 1'
#
loop_
_entity.id
_entity.type
_entity.pdbx_description
1 polymer ?
#
loop_
_entity_poly.entity_id
_entity_poly.type
_entity_poly.pdbx_seq_one_letter_code
_entity_poly.pdbx_strand_id
1 'polypeptide(L)'
;MLASTLEGAARYAGEWFSGALWHEGFSDMSPANSALWLSLESFGPPLLVVGLIVLWLDRRGITPPSFIAWSLGILGVVDAVILITTPWPLFLLACILLLAGGRRTAARANATPHADATRMP
;
A
#
# COMPACT_ATOMS: atom_id res chain seq x y z
N MET A 1 5.61 26.44 9.47
CA MET A 1 5.07 26.01 10.78
C MET A 1 3.61 25.58 10.69
N LEU A 2 2.71 26.31 10.01
CA LEU A 2 1.31 25.88 9.86
C LEU A 2 1.15 24.65 8.94
N ALA A 3 1.92 24.53 7.85
CA ALA A 3 1.87 23.35 6.98
C ALA A 3 2.15 22.01 7.71
N SER A 4 2.81 22.07 8.87
CA SER A 4 3.09 20.92 9.75
C SER A 4 1.85 20.44 10.53
N THR A 5 0.75 21.21 10.52
CA THR A 5 -0.50 20.86 11.21
C THR A 5 -1.54 20.36 10.20
N LEU A 6 -2.50 19.55 10.67
CA LEU A 6 -3.60 19.06 9.83
C LEU A 6 -4.37 20.22 9.16
N GLU A 7 -4.64 21.28 9.91
CA GLU A 7 -5.35 22.46 9.39
C GLU A 7 -4.55 23.18 8.31
N GLY A 8 -3.24 23.36 8.51
CA GLY A 8 -2.41 24.01 7.51
C GLY A 8 -2.20 23.14 6.27
N ALA A 9 -2.05 21.82 6.45
CA ALA A 9 -1.96 20.87 5.34
C ALA A 9 -3.25 20.85 4.50
N ALA A 10 -4.42 20.89 5.14
CA ALA A 10 -5.72 20.86 4.44
C ALA A 10 -5.93 22.03 3.46
N ARG A 11 -5.25 23.16 3.67
CA ARG A 11 -5.32 24.32 2.76
C ARG A 11 -4.71 24.03 1.39
N TYR A 12 -3.81 23.05 1.28
CA TYR A 12 -3.19 22.63 0.02
C TYR A 12 -3.97 21.55 -0.74
N ALA A 13 -5.11 21.08 -0.21
CA ALA A 13 -5.90 20.03 -0.84
C ALA A 13 -6.33 20.38 -2.28
N GLY A 14 -6.64 21.66 -2.55
CA GLY A 14 -6.96 22.12 -3.91
C GLY A 14 -5.82 21.87 -4.89
N GLU A 15 -4.58 22.16 -4.48
CA GLU A 15 -3.39 21.95 -5.31
C GLU A 15 -3.15 20.45 -5.54
N TRP A 16 -3.25 19.64 -4.49
CA TRP A 16 -3.05 18.18 -4.54
C TRP A 16 -3.98 17.49 -5.55
N PHE A 17 -5.26 17.86 -5.56
CA PHE A 17 -6.26 17.22 -6.43
C PHE A 17 -6.47 17.93 -7.77
N SER A 18 -5.79 19.06 -8.02
CA SER A 18 -5.84 19.77 -9.31
C SER A 18 -4.81 19.28 -10.33
N GLY A 19 -3.85 18.45 -9.91
CA GLY A 19 -2.71 18.03 -10.74
C GLY A 19 -1.56 19.03 -10.78
N ALA A 20 -1.60 20.11 -9.98
CA ALA A 20 -0.53 21.09 -9.88
C ALA A 20 0.83 20.44 -9.59
N LEU A 21 0.85 19.41 -8.73
CA LEU A 21 2.05 18.70 -8.32
C LEU A 21 2.65 17.76 -9.40
N TRP A 22 1.95 17.50 -10.51
CA TRP A 22 2.43 16.53 -11.50
C TRP A 22 3.68 17.01 -12.27
N HIS A 23 3.94 18.31 -12.23
CA HIS A 23 5.05 18.96 -12.93
C HIS A 23 6.13 19.45 -11.97
N GLU A 24 5.91 19.35 -10.66
CA GLU A 24 6.91 19.65 -9.64
C GLU A 24 7.85 18.46 -9.49
N GLY A 25 9.15 18.72 -9.63
CA GLY A 25 10.16 17.67 -9.70
C GLY A 25 11.05 17.67 -8.48
N PHE A 26 11.68 16.52 -8.20
CA PHE A 26 12.81 16.45 -7.26
C PHE A 26 14.01 17.32 -7.69
N SER A 27 13.99 17.87 -8.91
CA SER A 27 14.93 18.88 -9.42
C SER A 27 14.83 20.23 -8.70
N ASP A 28 13.67 20.53 -8.10
CA ASP A 28 13.45 21.77 -7.35
C ASP A 28 14.01 21.68 -5.90
N MET A 29 14.43 20.48 -5.48
CA MET A 29 15.09 20.20 -4.20
C MET A 29 16.62 20.23 -4.33
N SER A 30 17.31 20.51 -3.22
CA SER A 30 18.76 20.33 -3.17
C SER A 30 19.14 18.85 -3.34
N PRO A 31 20.30 18.52 -3.95
CA PRO A 31 20.69 17.12 -4.16
C PRO A 31 20.68 16.25 -2.89
N ALA A 32 21.06 16.83 -1.75
CA ALA A 32 21.03 16.14 -0.46
C ALA A 32 19.60 15.83 0.00
N ASN A 33 18.65 16.75 -0.21
CA ASN A 33 17.26 16.55 0.17
C ASN A 33 16.56 15.54 -0.74
N SER A 34 16.81 15.59 -2.05
CA SER A 34 16.28 14.60 -3.01
C SER A 34 16.80 13.20 -2.69
N ALA A 35 18.08 13.07 -2.32
CA ALA A 35 18.66 11.79 -1.90
C ALA A 35 18.00 11.23 -0.63
N LEU A 36 17.70 12.08 0.36
CA LEU A 36 16.98 11.68 1.57
C LEU A 36 15.57 11.18 1.26
N TRP A 37 14.82 11.94 0.45
CA TRP A 37 13.45 11.60 0.04
C TRP A 37 13.35 10.31 -0.77
N LEU A 38 14.32 10.07 -1.66
CA LEU A 38 14.34 8.86 -2.49
C LEU A 38 14.87 7.62 -1.75
N SER A 39 15.49 7.79 -0.57
CA SER A 39 16.09 6.70 0.20
C SER A 39 15.36 6.43 1.52
N LEU A 40 15.69 7.19 2.58
CA LEU A 40 15.23 6.94 3.94
C LEU A 40 13.78 7.37 4.14
N GLU A 41 13.41 8.53 3.61
CA GLU A 41 12.04 9.08 3.68
C GLU A 41 11.16 8.59 2.52
N SER A 42 11.62 7.54 1.83
CA SER A 42 10.89 6.90 0.73
C SER A 42 9.75 6.01 1.26
N PHE A 43 8.82 5.69 0.37
CA PHE A 43 7.84 4.63 0.59
C PHE A 43 8.48 3.22 0.65
N GLY A 44 9.72 3.08 0.18
CA GLY A 44 10.43 1.80 0.08
C GLY A 44 10.62 1.08 1.42
N PRO A 45 11.30 1.69 2.43
CA PRO A 45 11.54 1.03 3.71
C PRO A 45 10.24 0.61 4.44
N PRO A 46 9.19 1.46 4.54
CA PRO A 46 7.90 1.03 5.11
C PRO A 46 7.27 -0.15 4.37
N LEU A 47 7.29 -0.14 3.02
CA LEU A 47 6.77 -1.24 2.21
C LEU A 47 7.55 -2.53 2.39
N LEU A 48 8.88 -2.44 2.51
CA LEU A 48 9.72 -3.59 2.79
C LEU A 48 9.34 -4.23 4.12
N VAL A 49 9.08 -3.42 5.15
CA VAL A 49 8.59 -3.91 6.45
C VAL A 49 7.24 -4.61 6.30
N VAL A 50 6.30 -4.05 5.53
CA VAL A 50 5.01 -4.72 5.27
C VAL A 50 5.22 -6.06 4.56
N GLY A 51 6.09 -6.11 3.54
CA GLY A 51 6.45 -7.34 2.85
C GLY A 51 7.03 -8.40 3.81
N LEU A 52 7.92 -7.99 4.71
CA LEU A 52 8.49 -8.87 5.74
C LEU A 52 7.43 -9.38 6.73
N ILE A 53 6.47 -8.53 7.13
CA ILE A 53 5.35 -8.93 7.99
C ILE A 53 4.49 -9.97 7.29
N VAL A 54 4.14 -9.75 6.02
CA VAL A 54 3.35 -10.69 5.22
C VAL A 54 4.07 -12.04 5.09
N LEU A 55 5.37 -12.03 4.79
CA LEU A 55 6.21 -13.23 4.74
C LEU A 55 6.28 -13.96 6.09
N TRP A 56 6.37 -13.21 7.19
CA TRP A 56 6.38 -13.78 8.53
C TRP A 56 5.03 -14.42 8.89
N LEU A 57 3.91 -13.81 8.51
CA LEU A 57 2.56 -14.35 8.69
C LEU A 57 2.39 -15.65 7.90
N ASP A 58 2.78 -15.65 6.62
CA ASP A 58 2.73 -16.83 5.76
C ASP A 58 3.55 -18.01 6.32
N ARG A 59 4.78 -17.73 6.78
CA ARG A 59 5.63 -18.74 7.44
C ARG A 59 5.03 -19.35 8.72
N ARG A 60 4.06 -18.69 9.33
CA ARG A 60 3.33 -19.17 10.51
C ARG A 60 1.96 -19.75 10.18
N GLY A 61 1.61 -19.86 8.90
CA GLY A 61 0.29 -20.31 8.46
C GLY A 61 -0.82 -19.31 8.80
N ILE A 62 -0.49 -18.04 9.08
CA ILE A 62 -1.45 -16.99 9.38
C ILE A 62 -1.77 -16.26 8.08
N THR A 63 -3.05 -16.21 7.73
CA THR A 63 -3.48 -15.43 6.55
C THR A 63 -3.34 -13.93 6.87
N PRO A 64 -2.67 -13.14 6.00
CA PRO A 64 -2.59 -11.69 6.19
C PRO A 64 -3.98 -11.06 6.30
N PRO A 65 -4.23 -10.22 7.32
CA PRO A 65 -5.49 -9.52 7.46
C PRO A 65 -5.79 -8.65 6.23
N SER A 66 -7.04 -8.69 5.75
CA SER A 66 -7.47 -7.96 4.55
C SER A 66 -7.35 -6.44 4.68
N PHE A 67 -7.41 -5.89 5.90
CA PHE A 67 -7.24 -4.46 6.13
C PHE A 67 -5.88 -3.95 5.64
N ILE A 68 -4.83 -4.78 5.65
CA ILE A 68 -3.50 -4.40 5.15
C ILE A 68 -3.59 -4.06 3.66
N ALA A 69 -4.25 -4.91 2.88
CA ALA A 69 -4.41 -4.70 1.44
C ALA A 69 -5.32 -3.51 1.13
N TRP A 70 -6.40 -3.31 1.89
CA TRP A 70 -7.31 -2.18 1.69
C TRP A 70 -6.69 -0.85 2.08
N SER A 71 -5.98 -0.77 3.22
CA SER A 71 -5.30 0.44 3.64
C SER A 71 -4.23 0.87 2.63
N LEU A 72 -3.41 -0.08 2.17
CA LEU A 72 -2.40 0.19 1.14
C LEU A 72 -3.04 0.56 -0.22
N GLY A 73 -4.13 -0.11 -0.59
CA GLY A 73 -4.82 0.16 -1.84
C GLY A 73 -5.46 1.54 -1.88
N ILE A 74 -6.13 1.95 -0.81
CA ILE A 74 -6.74 3.28 -0.70
C ILE A 74 -5.65 4.35 -0.76
N LEU A 75 -4.58 4.18 0.02
CA LEU A 75 -3.46 5.13 0.02
C LEU A 75 -2.82 5.23 -1.37
N GLY A 76 -2.55 4.09 -2.01
CA GLY A 76 -1.97 4.05 -3.36
C GLY A 76 -2.85 4.71 -4.43
N VAL A 77 -4.18 4.62 -4.32
CA VAL A 77 -5.10 5.32 -5.23
C VAL A 77 -5.07 6.83 -4.98
N VAL A 78 -5.08 7.25 -3.72
CA VAL A 78 -4.96 8.68 -3.36
C VAL A 78 -3.64 9.25 -3.89
N ASP A 79 -2.53 8.55 -3.69
CA ASP A 79 -1.22 8.97 -4.18
C ASP A 79 -1.15 8.99 -5.71
N ALA A 80 -1.78 8.03 -6.40
CA ALA A 80 -1.84 8.02 -7.87
C ALA A 80 -2.54 9.27 -8.44
N VAL A 81 -3.53 9.81 -7.72
CA VAL A 81 -4.23 11.04 -8.11
C VAL A 81 -3.36 12.28 -7.85
N ILE A 82 -2.72 12.34 -6.68
CA ILE A 82 -1.95 13.51 -6.26
C ILE A 82 -0.59 13.58 -6.98
N LEU A 83 0.09 12.45 -7.15
CA LEU A 83 1.45 12.33 -7.67
C LEU A 83 1.54 11.23 -8.73
N ILE A 84 1.18 11.54 -9.97
CA ILE A 84 1.06 10.54 -11.04
C ILE A 84 2.36 9.78 -11.36
N THR A 85 3.52 10.39 -11.08
CA THR A 85 4.86 9.82 -11.29
C THR A 85 5.32 8.88 -10.17
N THR A 86 4.51 8.69 -9.13
CA THR A 86 4.79 7.70 -8.08
C THR A 86 4.67 6.27 -8.61
N PRO A 87 5.35 5.28 -7.99
CA PRO A 87 5.28 3.88 -8.39
C PRO A 87 3.95 3.20 -7.96
N TRP A 88 2.82 3.89 -8.10
CA TRP A 88 1.49 3.40 -7.75
C TRP A 88 1.09 2.08 -8.44
N PRO A 89 1.53 1.74 -9.68
CA PRO A 89 1.17 0.45 -10.27
C PRO A 89 1.76 -0.74 -9.49
N LEU A 90 2.95 -0.55 -8.90
CA LEU A 90 3.60 -1.58 -8.07
C LEU A 90 2.81 -1.78 -6.76
N PHE A 91 2.33 -0.69 -6.16
CA PHE A 91 1.44 -0.74 -5.00
C PHE A 91 0.14 -1.47 -5.30
N LEU A 92 -0.51 -1.15 -6.43
CA LEU A 92 -1.74 -1.82 -6.85
C LEU A 92 -1.51 -3.32 -7.06
N LEU A 93 -0.41 -3.69 -7.72
CA LEU A 93 -0.05 -5.09 -7.92
C LEU A 93 0.09 -5.82 -6.57
N ALA A 94 0.80 -5.24 -5.60
CA ALA A 94 0.94 -5.81 -4.27
C ALA A 94 -0.40 -5.99 -3.56
N CYS A 95 -1.31 -5.00 -3.64
CA CYS A 95 -2.65 -5.08 -3.06
C CYS A 95 -3.49 -6.18 -3.69
N ILE A 96 -3.45 -6.30 -5.03
CA ILE A 96 -4.14 -7.37 -5.76
C ILE A 96 -3.62 -8.74 -5.32
N LEU A 97 -2.30 -8.91 -5.20
CA LEU A 97 -1.70 -10.17 -4.77
C LEU A 97 -2.10 -10.55 -3.33
N LEU A 98 -2.12 -9.59 -2.40
CA LEU A 98 -2.57 -9.82 -1.03
C LEU A 98 -4.04 -10.25 -0.96
N LEU A 99 -4.93 -9.55 -1.68
CA LEU A 99 -6.35 -9.90 -1.73
C LEU A 99 -6.57 -11.26 -2.39
N ALA A 100 -5.89 -11.53 -3.51
CA ALA A 100 -5.99 -12.81 -4.21
C ALA A 100 -5.47 -13.96 -3.35
N GLY A 101 -4.35 -13.78 -2.65
CA GLY A 101 -3.79 -14.76 -1.71
C GLY A 101 -4.76 -15.08 -0.58
N GLY A 102 -5.28 -14.06 0.10
CA GLY A 102 -6.26 -14.25 1.19
C GLY A 102 -7.53 -14.96 0.73
N ARG A 103 -8.06 -14.62 -0.45
CA ARG A 103 -9.24 -15.29 -1.04
C ARG A 103 -8.98 -16.76 -1.34
N ARG A 104 -7.79 -17.10 -1.85
CA ARG A 104 -7.42 -18.49 -2.14
C ARG A 104 -7.33 -19.32 -0.85
N THR A 105 -6.78 -18.77 0.22
CA THR A 105 -6.69 -19.46 1.50
C THR A 105 -8.07 -19.70 2.11
N ALA A 106 -8.95 -18.69 2.10
CA ALA A 106 -10.33 -18.84 2.55
C ALA A 106 -11.12 -19.88 1.74
N ALA A 107 -10.97 -19.88 0.41
CA ALA A 107 -11.61 -20.87 -0.47
C ALA A 107 -11.16 -22.31 -0.16
N ARG A 108 -9.85 -22.51 0.10
CA ARG A 108 -9.31 -23.82 0.52
C ARG A 108 -9.87 -24.25 1.88
N ALA A 109 -9.93 -23.33 2.85
CA ALA A 109 -10.48 -23.62 4.17
C ALA A 109 -11.96 -24.02 4.13
N ASN A 110 -12.75 -23.50 3.18
CA ASN A 110 -14.17 -23.85 3.01
C ASN A 110 -14.39 -25.17 2.25
N ALA A 111 -13.42 -25.63 1.46
CA ALA A 111 -13.53 -26.88 0.70
C ALA A 111 -13.29 -28.13 1.57
N THR A 112 -12.40 -28.05 2.57
CA THR A 112 -12.08 -29.16 3.48
C THR A 112 -13.28 -29.65 4.33
N PRO A 113 -14.12 -28.76 4.91
CA PRO A 113 -15.31 -29.17 5.68
C PRO A 113 -16.37 -29.88 4.85
N HIS A 114 -16.54 -29.52 3.58
CA HIS A 114 -17.54 -30.16 2.70
C HIS A 114 -17.12 -31.58 2.32
N ALA A 115 -15.82 -31.81 2.10
CA ALA A 115 -15.29 -33.13 1.78
C ALA A 115 -15.46 -34.13 2.95
N ASP A 116 -15.30 -33.69 4.20
CA ASP A 116 -15.54 -34.53 5.39
C ASP A 116 -17.03 -34.85 5.58
N ALA A 117 -17.93 -33.89 5.35
CA ALA A 117 -19.36 -34.12 5.43
C ALA A 117 -19.88 -35.13 4.38
N THR A 118 -19.24 -35.19 3.20
CA THR A 118 -19.56 -36.18 2.15
C THR A 118 -18.91 -37.55 2.34
N ARG A 119 -18.02 -37.72 3.33
CA ARG A 119 -17.30 -38.98 3.61
C ARG A 119 -17.85 -39.81 4.77
N MET A 120 -18.83 -39.32 5.51
CA MET A 120 -19.47 -40.10 6.58
C MET A 120 -20.58 -41.00 6.00
N PRO A 121 -20.50 -42.33 6.16
CA PRO A 121 -21.52 -43.29 5.71
C PRO A 121 -22.79 -43.31 6.56
#